data_AF-A0A382UD10-F1
#
_entry.id   AF-A0A382UD10-F1
#
_cell.length_a   1.000
_cell.length_b   1.000
_cell.length_c   1.000
_cell.angle_alpha   90.00
_cell.angle_beta   90.00
_cell.angle_gamma   90.00
#
_symmetry.space_group_name_H-M   'P 1'
#
loop_
_entity.id
_entity.type
_entity.pdbx_description
1 polymer ?
#
loop_
_entity_poly.entity_id
_entity_poly.type
_entity_poly.pdbx_seq_one_letter_code
_entity_poly.pdbx_strand_id
1 'polypeptide(L)'
;MIGQQGEIVLLTKHVGYTLDAEENLYYEVFPEIPNFESAQFFEINNNRIEARISFVEYTRIKVSRRAYTQKEFIDLQIRLNQMPEITDRIRESFWKNLTYLRTKEVLENIQTGQYVSVKHQNGKWVRGTLLSYQKERLLLQTPFAIKQIPISKMELIN
;
A
#
# COMPACT_ATOMS: atom_id res chain seq x y z
N MET A 1 25.41 -10.42 0.54
CA MET A 1 24.91 -11.31 -0.52
C MET A 1 24.15 -10.44 -1.51
N ILE A 2 24.64 -10.31 -2.74
CA ILE A 2 24.00 -9.52 -3.79
C ILE A 2 22.92 -10.42 -4.39
N GLY A 3 21.67 -10.19 -4.01
CA GLY A 3 20.54 -11.00 -4.50
C GLY A 3 20.35 -10.79 -6.00
N GLN A 4 20.13 -11.88 -6.74
CA GLN A 4 19.85 -11.86 -8.18
C GLN A 4 18.78 -10.78 -8.48
N GLN A 5 19.21 -9.70 -9.12
CA GLN A 5 18.33 -8.69 -9.68
C GLN A 5 17.86 -9.23 -11.02
N GLY A 6 16.73 -9.96 -11.01
CA GLY A 6 16.05 -10.31 -12.25
C GLY A 6 15.66 -9.06 -13.05
N GLU A 7 15.46 -9.21 -14.35
CA GLU A 7 15.11 -8.09 -15.23
C GLU A 7 13.64 -7.74 -15.09
N ILE A 8 13.30 -6.45 -15.03
CA ILE A 8 11.89 -6.02 -14.97
C ILE A 8 11.20 -6.30 -16.30
N VAL A 9 10.00 -6.88 -16.23
CA VAL A 9 9.23 -7.29 -17.40
C VAL A 9 8.01 -6.39 -17.55
N LEU A 10 7.72 -6.01 -18.80
CA LEU A 10 6.52 -5.27 -19.17
C LEU A 10 5.27 -6.13 -18.90
N LEU A 11 4.27 -5.59 -18.19
CA LEU A 11 3.00 -6.29 -17.98
C LEU A 11 2.14 -6.21 -19.24
N THR A 12 1.69 -5.02 -19.62
CA THR A 12 1.01 -4.74 -20.90
C THR A 12 1.40 -3.37 -21.41
N LYS A 13 1.01 -3.02 -22.65
CA LYS A 13 1.28 -1.68 -23.19
C LYS A 13 0.59 -0.56 -22.41
N HIS A 14 -0.60 -0.80 -21.89
CA HIS A 14 -1.40 0.21 -21.19
C HIS A 14 -1.09 0.28 -19.69
N VAL A 15 -0.64 -0.81 -19.04
CA VAL A 15 -0.16 -0.76 -17.64
C VAL A 15 1.32 -0.36 -17.56
N GLY A 16 2.14 -0.80 -18.52
CA GLY A 16 3.59 -0.59 -18.46
C GLY A 16 4.29 -1.60 -17.55
N TYR A 17 5.28 -1.13 -16.78
CA TYR A 17 6.17 -1.97 -15.95
C TYR A 17 5.77 -2.07 -14.48
N THR A 18 4.88 -1.19 -14.02
CA THR A 18 4.42 -1.14 -12.63
C THR A 18 2.91 -1.09 -12.64
N LEU A 19 2.29 -2.08 -12.01
CA LEU A 19 0.85 -2.08 -11.75
C LEU A 19 0.58 -1.22 -10.52
N ASP A 20 -0.18 -0.13 -10.66
CA ASP A 20 -0.57 0.73 -9.56
C ASP A 20 -1.84 0.25 -8.83
N ALA A 21 -2.25 0.95 -7.77
CA ALA A 21 -3.37 0.52 -6.94
C ALA A 21 -4.73 0.69 -7.63
N GLU A 22 -4.93 1.76 -8.41
CA GLU A 22 -6.11 1.99 -9.22
C GLU A 22 -6.27 0.89 -10.29
N GLU A 23 -5.17 0.55 -10.96
CA GLU A 23 -5.10 -0.52 -11.95
C GLU A 23 -5.32 -1.89 -11.31
N ASN A 24 -4.76 -2.15 -10.12
CA ASN A 24 -5.01 -3.40 -9.41
C ASN A 24 -6.50 -3.55 -9.02
N LEU A 25 -7.15 -2.45 -8.61
CA LEU A 25 -8.58 -2.44 -8.33
C LEU A 25 -9.42 -2.67 -9.59
N TYR A 26 -9.02 -2.09 -10.72
CA TYR A 26 -9.75 -2.20 -11.98
C TYR A 26 -9.57 -3.55 -12.68
N TYR A 27 -8.33 -4.05 -12.72
CA TYR A 27 -7.96 -5.29 -13.42
C TYR A 27 -7.98 -6.53 -12.52
N GLU A 28 -8.18 -6.34 -11.20
CA GLU A 28 -8.24 -7.40 -10.20
C GLU A 28 -7.06 -8.38 -10.33
N VAL A 29 -5.82 -7.86 -10.34
CA VAL A 29 -4.62 -8.71 -10.49
C VAL A 29 -4.27 -9.40 -9.18
N PHE A 30 -4.38 -8.68 -8.07
CA PHE A 30 -4.13 -9.13 -6.70
C PHE A 30 -5.27 -8.73 -5.76
N PRO A 31 -6.51 -9.19 -5.99
CA PRO A 31 -7.66 -8.84 -5.15
C PRO A 31 -7.53 -9.34 -3.71
N GLU A 32 -6.69 -10.36 -3.49
CA GLU A 32 -6.43 -10.95 -2.18
C GLU A 32 -5.42 -10.16 -1.33
N ILE A 33 -4.72 -9.16 -1.90
CA ILE A 33 -3.70 -8.38 -1.18
C ILE A 33 -4.35 -7.11 -0.62
N PRO A 34 -4.60 -7.03 0.70
CA PRO A 34 -5.19 -5.84 1.30
C PRO A 34 -4.20 -4.66 1.22
N ASN A 35 -4.74 -3.47 1.01
CA ASN A 35 -3.99 -2.22 0.95
C ASN A 35 -2.82 -2.26 -0.06
N PHE A 36 -3.07 -2.89 -1.21
CA PHE A 36 -2.11 -2.99 -2.31
C PHE A 36 -1.60 -1.60 -2.72
N GLU A 37 -0.29 -1.42 -2.84
CA GLU A 37 0.31 -0.17 -3.31
C GLU A 37 0.73 -0.28 -4.77
N SER A 38 1.56 -1.28 -5.07
CA SER A 38 2.07 -1.48 -6.42
C SER A 38 2.60 -2.90 -6.60
N ALA A 39 2.77 -3.32 -7.85
CA ALA A 39 3.50 -4.54 -8.17
C ALA A 39 4.40 -4.37 -9.39
N GLN A 40 5.54 -5.04 -9.36
CA GLN A 40 6.48 -5.15 -10.47
C GLN A 40 6.83 -6.62 -10.72
N PHE A 41 6.97 -6.99 -11.98
CA PHE A 41 7.28 -8.36 -12.40
C PHE A 41 8.73 -8.44 -12.85
N PHE A 42 9.43 -9.48 -12.40
CA PHE A 42 10.84 -9.70 -12.67
C PHE A 42 11.05 -11.09 -13.27
N GLU A 43 11.76 -11.17 -14.39
CA GLU A 43 12.27 -12.43 -14.91
C GLU A 43 13.51 -12.83 -14.11
N ILE A 44 13.37 -13.88 -13.30
CA ILE A 44 14.46 -14.36 -12.43
C ILE A 44 15.34 -15.35 -13.21
N ASN A 45 14.73 -16.14 -14.09
CA ASN A 45 15.39 -17.02 -15.06
C ASN A 45 14.39 -17.41 -16.17
N ASN A 46 14.87 -18.14 -17.19
CA ASN A 46 14.15 -18.51 -18.42
C ASN A 46 12.78 -19.18 -18.25
N ASN A 47 12.34 -19.51 -17.03
CA ASN A 47 11.02 -20.12 -16.82
C ASN A 47 10.32 -19.65 -15.54
N ARG A 48 10.80 -18.57 -14.91
CA ARG A 48 10.25 -18.08 -13.64
C ARG A 48 10.19 -16.56 -13.62
N ILE A 49 8.96 -16.08 -13.49
CA ILE A 49 8.65 -14.68 -13.20
C ILE A 49 8.36 -14.56 -11.70
N GLU A 50 8.81 -13.48 -11.08
CA GLU A 50 8.50 -13.11 -9.71
C GLU A 50 7.79 -11.76 -9.71
N ALA A 51 6.55 -11.72 -9.23
CA ALA A 51 5.89 -10.48 -8.87
C ALA A 51 6.37 -10.05 -7.48
N ARG A 52 6.90 -8.83 -7.36
CA ARG A 52 7.16 -8.17 -6.08
C ARG A 52 6.03 -7.18 -5.85
N ILE A 53 5.28 -7.41 -4.79
CA ILE A 53 4.03 -6.72 -4.47
C ILE A 53 4.27 -5.88 -3.22
N SER A 54 4.19 -4.57 -3.36
CA SER A 54 4.22 -3.63 -2.24
C SER A 54 2.80 -3.39 -1.74
N PHE A 55 2.61 -3.39 -0.42
CA PHE A 55 1.33 -3.13 0.22
C PHE A 55 1.52 -2.44 1.56
N VAL A 56 0.52 -1.66 1.98
CA VAL A 56 0.55 -0.92 3.23
C VAL A 56 0.01 -1.79 4.36
N GLU A 57 0.90 -2.20 5.26
CA GLU A 57 0.50 -2.83 6.52
C GLU A 57 0.71 -1.85 7.66
N TYR A 58 -0.40 -1.45 8.26
CA TYR A 58 -0.46 -0.37 9.23
C TYR A 58 0.02 0.96 8.64
N THR A 59 1.30 1.27 8.81
CA THR A 59 1.92 2.55 8.41
C THR A 59 3.26 2.33 7.72
N ARG A 60 3.55 1.06 7.37
CA ARG A 60 4.76 0.63 6.70
C ARG A 60 4.41 -0.01 5.37
N ILE A 61 5.27 0.22 4.40
CA ILE A 61 5.26 -0.55 3.16
C ILE A 61 5.92 -1.89 3.46
N LYS A 62 5.20 -2.98 3.18
CA LYS A 62 5.73 -4.34 3.17
C LYS A 62 5.80 -4.82 1.73
N VAL A 63 6.69 -5.79 1.51
CA VAL A 63 6.84 -6.44 0.20
C VAL A 63 6.54 -7.93 0.36
N SER A 64 5.59 -8.40 -0.44
CA SER A 64 5.33 -9.82 -0.68
C SER A 64 5.91 -10.22 -2.04
N ARG A 65 6.12 -11.51 -2.23
CA ARG A 65 6.61 -12.08 -3.50
C ARG A 65 5.69 -13.21 -3.94
N ARG A 66 5.33 -13.23 -5.22
CA ARG A 66 4.56 -14.30 -5.84
C ARG A 66 5.30 -14.83 -7.06
N ALA A 67 5.50 -16.13 -7.11
CA ALA A 67 6.11 -16.79 -8.26
C ALA A 67 5.04 -17.07 -9.32
N TYR A 68 5.43 -16.92 -10.58
CA TYR A 68 4.66 -17.26 -11.77
C TYR A 68 5.55 -18.10 -12.69
N THR A 69 4.96 -19.12 -13.29
CA THR A 69 5.49 -19.73 -14.50
C THR A 69 5.35 -18.76 -15.67
N GLN A 70 6.14 -18.96 -16.73
CA GLN A 70 6.02 -18.13 -17.94
C GLN A 70 4.63 -18.22 -18.56
N LYS A 71 4.00 -19.41 -18.52
CA LYS A 71 2.61 -19.61 -18.98
C LYS A 71 1.61 -18.77 -18.19
N GLU A 72 1.65 -18.84 -16.85
CA GLU A 72 0.74 -18.07 -16.00
C GLU A 72 0.91 -16.55 -16.20
N PHE A 73 2.15 -16.09 -16.42
CA PHE A 73 2.40 -14.70 -16.73
C PHE A 73 1.82 -14.29 -18.08
N ILE A 74 2.02 -15.09 -19.14
CA ILE A 74 1.43 -14.84 -20.46
C ILE A 74 -0.10 -14.83 -20.40
N ASP A 75 -0.70 -15.80 -19.70
CA ASP A 75 -2.16 -15.87 -19.53
C ASP A 75 -2.69 -14.62 -18.82
N LEU A 76 -1.95 -14.08 -17.83
CA LEU A 76 -2.24 -12.79 -17.20
C LEU A 76 -2.16 -11.64 -18.22
N GLN A 77 -1.09 -11.55 -19.03
CA GLN A 77 -0.95 -10.49 -20.04
C GLN A 77 -2.08 -10.53 -21.07
N ILE A 78 -2.48 -11.71 -21.53
CA ILE A 78 -3.58 -11.89 -22.48
C ILE A 78 -4.89 -11.38 -21.88
N ARG A 79 -5.19 -11.75 -20.64
CA ARG A 79 -6.39 -11.28 -19.92
C ARG A 79 -6.42 -9.75 -19.83
N LEU A 80 -5.31 -9.14 -19.41
CA LEU A 80 -5.22 -7.68 -19.27
C LEU A 80 -5.36 -6.96 -20.62
N ASN A 81 -4.77 -7.49 -21.69
CA ASN A 81 -4.91 -6.92 -23.04
C ASN A 81 -6.32 -6.99 -23.62
N GLN A 82 -7.21 -7.83 -23.07
CA GLN A 82 -8.63 -7.88 -23.45
C GLN A 82 -9.49 -6.87 -22.68
N MET A 83 -8.96 -6.31 -21.60
CA MET A 83 -9.66 -5.32 -20.79
C MET A 83 -9.40 -3.91 -21.34
N PRO A 84 -10.35 -2.96 -21.17
CA PRO A 84 -10.13 -1.58 -21.56
C PRO A 84 -8.96 -0.96 -20.78
N GLU A 85 -8.34 0.07 -21.36
CA GLU A 85 -7.45 0.93 -20.58
C GLU A 85 -8.25 1.68 -19.51
N ILE A 86 -7.70 1.75 -18.30
CA ILE A 86 -8.33 2.48 -17.20
C ILE A 86 -8.38 3.98 -17.53
N THR A 87 -9.56 4.59 -17.37
CA THR A 87 -9.75 6.02 -17.64
C THR A 87 -9.55 6.85 -16.36
N ASP A 88 -9.22 8.12 -16.50
CA ASP A 88 -9.11 9.05 -15.35
C ASP A 88 -10.39 9.10 -14.51
N ARG A 89 -11.56 9.06 -15.16
CA ARG A 89 -12.86 9.00 -14.46
C ARG A 89 -13.00 7.74 -13.60
N ILE A 90 -12.48 6.60 -14.06
CA ILE A 90 -12.48 5.36 -13.28
C ILE A 90 -11.45 5.46 -12.15
N ARG A 91 -10.25 5.98 -12.41
CA ARG A 91 -9.22 6.24 -11.38
C ARG A 91 -9.78 7.10 -10.25
N GLU A 92 -10.45 8.21 -10.58
CA GLU A 92 -11.11 9.09 -9.61
C GLU A 92 -12.19 8.37 -8.77
N SER A 93 -12.89 7.40 -9.35
CA SER A 93 -13.93 6.64 -8.62
C SER A 93 -13.35 5.80 -7.46
N PHE A 94 -12.07 5.42 -7.54
CA PHE A 94 -11.37 4.66 -6.49
C PHE A 94 -10.76 5.52 -5.39
N TRP A 95 -10.89 6.85 -5.46
CA TRP A 95 -10.25 7.79 -4.53
C TRP A 95 -10.52 7.46 -3.06
N LYS A 96 -11.76 7.07 -2.71
CA LYS A 96 -12.14 6.70 -1.34
C LYS A 96 -11.52 5.36 -0.92
N ASN A 97 -11.45 4.39 -1.84
CA ASN A 97 -10.90 3.06 -1.60
C ASN A 97 -9.39 3.11 -1.33
N LEU A 98 -8.68 4.09 -1.88
CA LEU A 98 -7.23 4.23 -1.80
C LEU A 98 -6.73 5.17 -0.70
N THR A 99 -7.59 5.54 0.25
CA THR A 99 -7.23 6.45 1.37
C THR A 99 -6.03 5.94 2.18
N TYR A 100 -5.83 4.62 2.26
CA TYR A 100 -4.70 4.01 2.97
C TYR A 100 -3.32 4.43 2.39
N LEU A 101 -3.23 4.72 1.09
CA LEU A 101 -2.00 5.22 0.46
C LEU A 101 -1.60 6.60 1.00
N ARG A 102 -2.58 7.38 1.46
CA ARG A 102 -2.39 8.75 1.97
C ARG A 102 -2.41 8.83 3.48
N THR A 103 -2.30 7.71 4.20
CA THR A 103 -2.37 7.68 5.67
C THR A 103 -1.41 8.69 6.32
N LYS A 104 -0.20 8.89 5.77
CA LYS A 104 0.75 9.90 6.26
C LYS A 104 0.22 11.34 6.06
N GLU A 105 -0.24 11.67 4.86
CA GLU A 105 -0.82 12.98 4.55
C GLU A 105 -2.07 13.26 5.38
N VAL A 106 -2.93 12.25 5.58
CA VAL A 106 -4.13 12.38 6.42
C VAL A 106 -3.71 12.72 7.85
N LEU A 107 -2.71 12.03 8.41
CA LEU A 107 -2.20 12.29 9.76
C LEU A 107 -1.55 13.67 9.91
N GLU A 108 -0.87 14.16 8.87
CA GLU A 108 -0.30 15.51 8.83
C GLU A 108 -1.38 16.59 8.84
N ASN A 109 -2.56 16.29 8.30
CA ASN A 109 -3.67 17.23 8.18
C ASN A 109 -4.74 17.09 9.29
N ILE A 110 -4.57 16.18 10.27
CA ILE A 110 -5.51 16.10 11.39
C ILE A 110 -5.43 17.39 12.20
N GLN A 111 -6.58 18.03 12.40
CA GLN A 111 -6.68 19.24 13.21
C GLN A 111 -6.23 18.95 14.66
N THR A 112 -5.20 19.66 15.10
CA THR A 112 -4.72 19.60 16.48
C THR A 112 -5.79 20.11 17.45
N GLY A 113 -5.81 19.60 18.68
CA GLY A 113 -6.79 19.95 19.71
C GLY A 113 -7.99 19.01 19.76
N GLN A 114 -8.11 18.06 18.82
CA GLN A 114 -9.16 17.04 18.83
C GLN A 114 -8.81 15.88 19.77
N TYR A 115 -9.84 15.31 20.41
CA TYR A 115 -9.68 14.11 21.22
C TYR A 115 -9.69 12.87 20.32
N VAL A 116 -8.62 12.10 20.35
CA VAL A 116 -8.42 10.93 19.49
C VAL A 116 -8.14 9.67 20.30
N SER A 117 -8.45 8.52 19.72
CA SER A 117 -8.13 7.20 20.25
C SER A 117 -7.19 6.49 19.29
N VAL A 118 -5.96 6.24 19.73
CA VAL A 118 -4.92 5.57 18.94
C VAL A 118 -4.75 4.14 19.42
N LYS A 119 -4.97 3.17 18.54
CA LYS A 119 -4.69 1.75 18.79
C LYS A 119 -3.24 1.46 18.39
N HIS A 120 -2.48 0.88 19.30
CA HIS A 120 -1.17 0.33 19.01
C HIS A 120 -1.29 -1.05 18.37
N GLN A 121 -0.28 -1.44 17.58
CA GLN A 121 -0.15 -2.79 16.99
C GLN A 121 -0.16 -3.93 18.03
N ASN A 122 0.15 -3.64 19.30
CA ASN A 122 0.06 -4.61 20.41
C ASN A 122 -1.35 -4.69 21.02
N GLY A 123 -2.36 -4.09 20.39
CA GLY A 123 -3.76 -4.06 20.83
C GLY A 123 -4.08 -3.00 21.89
N LYS A 124 -3.08 -2.30 22.46
CA LYS A 124 -3.33 -1.30 23.51
C LYS A 124 -3.85 0.01 22.92
N TRP A 125 -4.82 0.61 23.60
CA TRP A 125 -5.34 1.93 23.24
C TRP A 125 -4.67 3.03 24.05
N VAL A 126 -4.33 4.14 23.39
CA VAL A 126 -3.94 5.40 24.01
C VAL A 126 -4.94 6.45 23.58
N ARG A 127 -5.58 7.10 24.55
CA ARG A 127 -6.59 8.13 24.30
C ARG A 127 -6.12 9.45 24.85
N GLY A 128 -6.37 10.53 24.12
CA GLY A 128 -5.95 11.87 24.53
C GLY A 128 -6.17 12.91 23.45
N THR A 129 -5.85 14.15 23.76
CA THR A 129 -5.95 15.26 22.81
C THR A 129 -4.72 15.28 21.91
N LEU A 130 -4.91 15.25 20.59
CA LEU A 130 -3.82 15.35 19.62
C LEU A 130 -3.22 16.75 19.66
N LEU A 131 -1.94 16.86 20.04
CA LEU A 131 -1.22 18.13 20.08
C LEU A 131 -0.55 18.44 18.75
N SER A 132 0.06 17.42 18.11
CA SER A 132 0.73 17.54 16.82
C SER A 132 1.09 16.17 16.26
N TYR A 133 1.30 16.11 14.95
CA TYR A 133 2.04 15.06 14.26
C TYR A 133 3.33 15.66 13.70
N GLN A 134 4.49 15.17 14.16
CA GLN A 134 5.79 15.64 13.68
C GLN A 134 6.83 14.53 13.80
N LYS A 135 7.77 14.48 12.85
CA LYS A 135 8.87 13.49 12.84
C LYS A 135 8.34 12.05 12.98
N GLU A 136 7.27 11.73 12.26
CA GLU A 136 6.60 10.42 12.27
C GLU A 136 6.07 9.98 13.66
N ARG A 137 5.73 10.94 14.52
CA ARG A 137 5.20 10.71 15.86
C ARG A 137 3.98 11.56 16.14
N LEU A 138 2.94 10.92 16.67
CA LEU A 138 1.78 11.59 17.24
C LEU A 138 2.07 11.98 18.69
N LEU A 139 1.84 13.23 19.05
CA LEU A 139 1.91 13.73 20.42
C LEU A 139 0.49 13.84 20.96
N LEU A 140 0.15 13.01 21.96
CA LEU A 140 -1.16 13.01 22.61
C LEU A 140 -1.04 13.49 24.06
N GLN A 141 -1.80 14.50 24.43
CA GLN A 141 -2.01 14.88 25.83
C GLN A 141 -3.00 13.90 26.46
N THR A 142 -2.51 13.10 27.41
CA THR A 142 -3.32 12.25 28.28
C THR A 142 -3.53 12.96 29.63
N PRO A 143 -4.41 12.46 30.53
CA PRO A 143 -4.63 13.09 31.84
C PRO A 143 -3.37 13.24 32.70
N PHE A 144 -2.38 12.36 32.52
CA PHE A 144 -1.21 12.29 33.40
C PHE A 144 0.11 12.66 32.72
N ALA A 145 0.16 12.69 31.38
CA ALA A 145 1.39 12.95 30.63
C ALA A 145 1.14 13.23 29.14
N ILE A 146 2.14 13.78 28.46
CA ILE A 146 2.22 13.77 27.00
C ILE A 146 2.81 12.43 26.55
N LYS A 147 2.07 11.68 25.73
CA LYS A 147 2.52 10.43 25.10
C LYS A 147 2.97 10.70 23.67
N GLN A 148 4.13 10.15 23.32
CA GLN A 148 4.62 10.14 21.96
C GLN A 148 4.43 8.74 21.36
N ILE A 149 3.67 8.66 20.28
CA ILE A 149 3.35 7.39 19.60
C ILE A 149 4.00 7.42 18.21
N PRO A 150 5.02 6.59 17.96
CA PRO A 150 5.55 6.41 16.61
C PRO A 150 4.46 5.86 15.69
N ILE A 151 4.28 6.47 14.52
CA ILE A 151 3.32 6.01 13.50
C ILE A 151 3.55 4.53 13.16
N SER A 152 4.81 4.10 13.16
CA SER A 152 5.27 2.74 12.87
C SER A 152 4.82 1.67 13.87
N LYS A 153 4.23 2.08 15.01
CA LYS A 153 3.65 1.23 16.05
C LYS A 153 2.13 1.39 16.17
N MET A 154 1.53 2.22 15.33
CA MET A 154 0.10 2.48 15.29
C MET A 154 -0.59 1.45 14.40
N GLU A 155 -1.78 1.05 14.79
CA GLU A 155 -2.69 0.23 13.98
C GLU A 155 -3.86 1.05 13.45
N LEU A 156 -4.46 1.89 14.28
CA LEU A 156 -5.65 2.67 13.96
C LEU A 156 -5.66 3.98 14.75
N ILE A 157 -6.25 5.02 14.18
CA ILE A 157 -6.61 6.27 14.87
C ILE A 157 -8.07 6.59 14.58
N ASN A 158 -8.83 6.91 15.63
CA ASN A 158 -10.22 7.34 15.58
C ASN A 158 -10.38 8.71 16.24
#